data_AF-A0A1Z8S992-F1
#
_entry.id   AF-A0A1Z8S992-F1
#
_cell.length_a   1.000
_cell.length_b   1.000
_cell.length_c   1.000
_cell.angle_alpha   90.00
_cell.angle_beta   90.00
_cell.angle_gamma   90.00
#
_symmetry.space_group_name_H-M   'P 1'
#
loop_
_entity.id
_entity.type
_entity.pdbx_description
1 polymer ?
#
loop_
_entity_poly.entity_id
_entity_poly.type
_entity_poly.pdbx_seq_one_letter_code
_entity_poly.pdbx_strand_id
1 'polypeptide(L)'
;MRAVSTEKKFSQGSMITTDNALDVAVDGDGFFQILMPDGNIGYTRNGTFSRNADGLMTTSSGYVLQPQITIPSGSSQINISQDGLVTALLAGEAAPSELGQITLAGFANPRGLKALGENFLVETAASGAPAIGVPFTEGRGKLVQGSLESSNVNVVQQLVEMIETQRAYEVSSKSITAADEMMKYISNNL
;
A
#
# COMPACT_ATOMS: atom_id res chain seq x y z
N MET A 1 12.25 -26.64 10.01
CA MET A 1 11.64 -26.02 8.81
C MET A 1 11.94 -24.53 8.88
N ARG A 2 12.89 -24.03 8.07
CA ARG A 2 13.13 -22.59 7.98
C ARG A 2 11.92 -22.01 7.26
N ALA A 3 11.17 -21.12 7.92
CA ALA A 3 10.09 -20.39 7.28
C ALA A 3 10.65 -19.78 5.98
N VAL A 4 10.10 -20.21 4.85
CA VAL A 4 10.29 -19.48 3.60
C VAL A 4 9.75 -18.10 3.87
N SER A 5 10.60 -17.09 3.73
CA SER A 5 10.28 -15.69 3.95
C SER A 5 8.95 -15.38 3.27
N THR A 6 7.98 -14.81 3.99
CA THR A 6 6.74 -14.35 3.37
C THR A 6 7.08 -13.24 2.37
N GLU A 7 7.12 -13.58 1.09
CA GLU A 7 7.47 -12.64 0.03
C GLU A 7 6.27 -11.75 -0.28
N LYS A 8 6.39 -10.44 -0.08
CA LYS A 8 5.35 -9.50 -0.49
C LYS A 8 5.37 -9.40 -2.03
N LYS A 9 4.31 -9.89 -2.67
CA LYS A 9 4.14 -9.81 -4.12
C LYS A 9 3.59 -8.43 -4.49
N PHE A 10 4.42 -7.61 -5.13
CA PHE A 10 4.05 -6.27 -5.62
C PHE A 10 3.37 -6.33 -6.99
N SER A 11 2.45 -7.28 -7.20
CA SER A 11 1.57 -7.23 -8.37
C SER A 11 0.45 -6.24 -8.10
N GLN A 12 0.17 -5.36 -9.05
CA GLN A 12 -0.93 -4.40 -8.93
C GLN A 12 -2.28 -5.12 -8.75
N GLY A 13 -3.10 -4.64 -7.82
CA GLY A 13 -4.47 -5.11 -7.66
C GLY A 13 -5.44 -4.51 -8.68
N SER A 14 -6.66 -5.01 -8.74
CA SER A 14 -7.72 -4.39 -9.54
C SER A 14 -8.02 -2.99 -9.03
N MET A 15 -8.21 -2.03 -9.93
CA MET A 15 -8.58 -0.67 -9.55
C MET A 15 -10.08 -0.58 -9.28
N ILE A 16 -10.47 0.02 -8.16
CA ILE A 16 -11.87 0.26 -7.79
C ILE A 16 -12.11 1.76 -7.88
N THR A 17 -13.05 2.16 -8.72
CA THR A 17 -13.49 3.55 -8.81
C THR A 17 -14.29 3.91 -7.56
N THR A 18 -13.99 5.05 -6.95
CA THR A 18 -14.66 5.61 -5.78
C THR A 18 -15.28 6.96 -6.10
N ASP A 19 -16.28 7.36 -5.32
CA ASP A 19 -16.97 8.66 -5.47
C ASP A 19 -16.21 9.82 -4.80
N ASN A 20 -15.03 9.56 -4.22
CA ASN A 20 -14.25 10.56 -3.50
C ASN A 20 -13.12 11.11 -4.38
N ALA A 21 -13.11 12.42 -4.60
CA ALA A 21 -12.14 13.10 -5.44
C ALA A 21 -10.70 13.07 -4.88
N LEU A 22 -10.54 12.85 -3.57
CA LEU A 22 -9.22 12.75 -2.93
C LEU A 22 -8.65 11.33 -2.91
N ASP A 23 -9.41 10.34 -3.37
CA ASP A 23 -8.91 8.99 -3.54
C ASP A 23 -8.09 8.94 -4.83
N VAL A 24 -6.83 8.53 -4.73
CA VAL A 24 -5.92 8.49 -5.88
C VAL A 24 -5.20 7.16 -5.93
N ALA A 25 -5.40 6.40 -6.99
CA ALA A 25 -4.66 5.18 -7.21
C ALA A 25 -3.47 5.40 -8.14
N VAL A 26 -2.40 4.64 -7.91
CA VAL A 26 -1.25 4.58 -8.82
C VAL A 26 -1.47 3.40 -9.77
N ASP A 27 -1.57 3.68 -11.07
CA ASP A 27 -1.61 2.65 -12.10
C ASP A 27 -0.20 2.39 -12.62
N GLY A 28 0.42 1.31 -12.13
CA GLY A 28 1.82 0.93 -12.39
C GLY A 28 2.73 0.99 -11.15
N ASP A 29 3.99 1.31 -11.40
CA ASP A 29 5.04 1.35 -10.37
C ASP A 29 5.20 2.74 -9.75
N GLY A 30 5.17 2.80 -8.42
CA GLY A 30 5.35 4.03 -7.68
C GLY A 30 4.75 3.94 -6.29
N PHE A 31 5.25 4.78 -5.38
CA PHE A 31 4.71 4.94 -4.04
C PHE A 31 4.54 6.42 -3.74
N PHE A 32 3.44 6.75 -3.06
CA PHE A 32 3.23 8.06 -2.47
C PHE A 32 4.20 8.26 -1.32
N GLN A 33 4.69 9.48 -1.17
CA GLN A 33 5.60 9.86 -0.10
C GLN A 33 4.78 10.53 1.00
N ILE A 34 5.01 10.14 2.25
CA ILE A 34 4.32 10.71 3.40
C ILE A 34 5.34 11.10 4.46
N LEU A 35 5.12 12.22 5.13
CA LEU A 35 5.94 12.64 6.25
C LEU A 35 5.43 11.92 7.51
N MET A 36 6.26 11.06 8.07
CA MET A 36 5.96 10.38 9.34
C MET A 36 6.13 11.34 10.53
N PRO A 37 5.53 11.02 11.70
CA PRO A 37 5.69 11.82 12.92
C PRO A 37 7.15 11.96 13.38
N ASP A 38 7.97 10.95 13.06
CA ASP A 38 9.39 10.90 13.39
C ASP A 38 10.24 11.85 12.50
N GLY A 39 9.62 12.56 11.55
CA GLY A 39 10.29 13.44 10.59
C GLY A 39 10.89 12.72 9.36
N ASN A 40 10.85 11.39 9.35
CA ASN A 40 11.31 10.59 8.21
C ASN A 40 10.25 10.49 7.10
N ILE A 41 10.69 10.26 5.87
CA ILE A 41 9.79 9.99 4.74
C ILE A 41 9.39 8.50 4.75
N GLY A 42 8.09 8.29 4.77
CA GLY A 42 7.46 7.01 4.51
C GLY A 42 6.94 6.91 3.09
N TYR A 43 6.68 5.67 2.70
CA TYR A 43 6.15 5.34 1.39
C TYR A 43 4.88 4.53 1.55
N THR A 44 3.86 4.84 0.76
CA THR A 44 2.60 4.09 0.78
C THR A 44 2.04 3.95 -0.62
N ARG A 45 1.34 2.84 -0.85
CA ARG A 45 0.53 2.63 -2.05
C ARG A 45 -0.95 2.90 -1.77
N ASN A 46 -1.29 3.23 -0.52
CA ASN A 46 -2.65 3.59 -0.15
C ASN A 46 -2.96 5.01 -0.66
N GLY A 47 -3.98 5.09 -1.50
CA GLY A 47 -4.47 6.30 -2.14
C GLY A 47 -5.55 7.06 -1.38
N THR A 48 -5.91 6.63 -0.17
CA THR A 48 -6.96 7.27 0.63
C THR A 48 -6.43 8.52 1.31
N PHE A 49 -6.64 9.67 0.67
CA PHE A 49 -6.28 10.97 1.23
C PHE A 49 -7.52 11.72 1.71
N SER A 50 -7.28 12.55 2.72
CA SER A 50 -8.24 13.45 3.33
C SER A 50 -7.58 14.80 3.50
N ARG A 51 -8.39 15.81 3.81
CA ARG A 51 -7.90 17.15 4.07
C ARG A 51 -8.00 17.45 5.56
N ASN A 52 -6.91 17.92 6.16
CA ASN A 52 -6.91 18.32 7.57
C ASN A 52 -7.44 19.77 7.77
N ALA A 53 -7.52 20.20 9.03
CA ALA A 53 -7.99 21.55 9.39
C ALA A 53 -7.11 22.68 8.81
N ASP A 54 -5.81 22.43 8.63
CA ASP A 54 -4.85 23.37 8.03
C ASP A 54 -4.94 23.39 6.49
N GLY A 55 -5.77 22.55 5.89
CA GLY A 55 -5.90 22.42 4.44
C GLY A 55 -4.89 21.47 3.80
N LEU A 56 -4.06 20.79 4.55
CA LEU A 56 -3.07 19.85 4.02
C LEU A 56 -3.71 18.52 3.63
N MET A 57 -3.21 17.93 2.55
CA MET A 57 -3.52 16.54 2.22
C MET A 57 -2.82 15.59 3.19
N THR A 58 -3.62 14.81 3.90
CA THR A 58 -3.19 13.83 4.88
C THR A 58 -3.77 12.46 4.59
N THR A 59 -3.05 11.39 4.91
CA THR A 59 -3.59 10.03 4.92
C THR A 59 -4.66 9.86 6.01
N SER A 60 -5.38 8.75 6.00
CA SER A 60 -6.30 8.36 7.08
C SER A 60 -5.63 8.30 8.46
N SER A 61 -4.34 7.98 8.52
CA SER A 61 -3.54 7.97 9.75
C SER A 61 -3.02 9.36 10.18
N GLY A 62 -3.36 10.42 9.43
CA GLY A 62 -2.98 11.80 9.73
C GLY A 62 -1.59 12.22 9.24
N TYR A 63 -0.92 11.39 8.43
CA TYR A 63 0.40 11.71 7.89
C TYR A 63 0.29 12.59 6.65
N VAL A 64 1.12 13.63 6.55
CA VAL A 64 1.06 14.62 5.48
C VAL A 64 1.70 14.07 4.21
N LEU A 65 1.04 14.23 3.07
CA LEU A 65 1.60 13.88 1.75
C LEU A 65 2.82 14.77 1.42
N GLN A 66 3.83 14.20 0.79
CA GLN A 66 5.02 14.90 0.30
C GLN A 66 5.11 14.82 -1.24
N PRO A 67 5.37 15.95 -1.92
CA PRO A 67 5.46 17.32 -1.40
C PRO A 67 4.14 17.80 -0.79
N GLN A 68 4.22 18.73 0.16
CA GLN A 68 3.05 19.24 0.87
C GLN A 68 2.11 19.98 -0.09
N ILE A 69 0.89 19.46 -0.23
CA ILE A 69 -0.17 20.09 -1.04
C ILE A 69 -1.21 20.67 -0.08
N THR A 70 -1.46 21.98 -0.22
CA THR A 70 -2.44 22.71 0.59
C THR A 70 -3.66 23.02 -0.26
N ILE A 71 -4.80 22.45 0.12
CA ILE A 71 -6.11 22.69 -0.46
C ILE A 71 -6.81 23.78 0.36
N PRO A 72 -7.09 24.98 -0.18
CA PRO A 72 -7.72 26.08 0.56
C PRO A 72 -9.20 25.80 0.88
N SER A 73 -9.75 26.38 1.96
CA SER A 73 -11.11 26.11 2.50
C SER A 73 -12.29 26.61 1.66
N GLY A 74 -12.05 27.06 0.44
CA GLY A 74 -13.08 27.49 -0.51
C GLY A 74 -13.07 26.72 -1.84
N SER A 75 -12.33 25.61 -1.94
CA SER A 75 -12.28 24.83 -3.18
C SER A 75 -13.57 24.00 -3.38
N SER A 76 -14.31 24.27 -4.45
CA SER A 76 -15.54 23.53 -4.78
C SER A 76 -15.25 22.22 -5.52
N GLN A 77 -14.19 22.18 -6.32
CA GLN A 77 -13.78 21.00 -7.09
C GLN A 77 -12.26 20.87 -7.08
N ILE A 78 -11.77 19.64 -6.88
CA ILE A 78 -10.35 19.29 -6.89
C ILE A 78 -10.16 18.29 -8.03
N ASN A 79 -9.28 18.61 -8.97
CA ASN A 79 -8.93 17.73 -10.09
C ASN A 79 -7.45 17.36 -9.99
N ILE A 80 -7.17 16.07 -10.11
CA ILE A 80 -5.81 15.53 -10.06
C ILE A 80 -5.52 14.92 -11.42
N SER A 81 -4.59 15.54 -12.16
CA SER A 81 -4.17 15.04 -13.46
C SER A 81 -3.33 13.77 -13.34
N GLN A 82 -3.20 13.02 -14.44
CA GLN A 82 -2.41 11.78 -14.48
C GLN A 82 -0.93 11.99 -14.15
N ASP A 83 -0.42 13.20 -14.45
CA ASP A 83 0.94 13.66 -14.14
C ASP A 83 1.08 14.15 -12.69
N GLY A 84 0.04 13.99 -11.87
CA GLY A 84 0.00 14.38 -10.46
C GLY A 84 -0.19 15.85 -10.17
N LEU A 85 -0.44 16.67 -11.19
CA LEU A 85 -0.77 18.08 -11.00
C LEU A 85 -2.15 18.19 -10.34
N VAL A 86 -2.18 18.80 -9.15
CA VAL A 86 -3.39 19.03 -8.36
C VAL A 86 -3.88 20.44 -8.63
N THR A 87 -5.06 20.55 -9.23
CA THR A 87 -5.75 21.82 -9.42
C THR A 87 -6.99 21.88 -8.54
N ALA A 88 -7.31 23.06 -8.04
CA ALA A 88 -8.55 23.31 -7.35
C ALA A 88 -9.25 24.55 -7.92
N LEU A 89 -10.56 24.46 -8.03
CA LEU A 89 -11.40 25.60 -8.38
C LEU A 89 -11.88 26.28 -7.10
N LEU A 90 -11.41 27.50 -6.85
CA LEU A 90 -11.84 28.31 -5.71
C LEU A 90 -13.22 28.91 -5.96
N ALA A 91 -14.04 28.99 -4.91
CA ALA A 91 -15.34 29.63 -4.95
C ALA A 91 -15.19 31.12 -5.30
N GLY A 92 -15.54 31.47 -6.55
CA GLY A 92 -15.49 32.84 -7.07
C GLY A 92 -14.50 33.06 -8.22
N GLU A 93 -13.62 32.09 -8.53
CA GLU A 93 -12.74 32.13 -9.70
C GLU A 93 -13.21 31.17 -10.78
N ALA A 94 -13.16 31.61 -12.04
CA ALA A 94 -13.52 30.79 -13.20
C ALA A 94 -12.37 29.90 -13.69
N ALA A 95 -11.13 30.17 -13.24
CA ALA A 95 -9.94 29.43 -13.63
C ALA A 95 -9.47 28.51 -12.47
N PRO A 96 -9.12 27.24 -12.73
CA PRO A 96 -8.48 26.39 -11.74
C PRO A 96 -7.12 26.94 -11.32
N SER A 97 -6.85 26.96 -10.01
CA SER A 97 -5.54 27.28 -9.46
C SER A 97 -4.72 26.00 -9.26
N GLU A 98 -3.43 26.04 -9.60
CA GLU A 98 -2.50 24.94 -9.38
C GLU A 98 -2.01 24.96 -7.93
N LEU A 99 -2.33 23.92 -7.16
CA LEU A 99 -1.97 23.79 -5.75
C LEU A 99 -0.62 23.11 -5.54
N GLY A 100 -0.14 22.40 -6.55
CA GLY A 100 1.12 21.66 -6.53
C GLY A 100 1.05 20.35 -7.30
N GLN A 101 2.16 19.62 -7.33
CA GLN A 101 2.29 18.36 -8.04
C GLN A 101 2.66 17.23 -7.08
N ILE A 102 1.89 16.14 -7.11
CA ILE A 102 2.21 14.89 -6.41
C ILE A 102 3.36 14.22 -7.15
N THR A 103 4.40 13.83 -6.42
CA THR A 103 5.51 13.05 -6.96
C THR A 103 5.45 11.63 -6.43
N LEU A 104 5.90 10.68 -7.26
CA LEU A 104 6.00 9.27 -6.89
C LEU A 104 7.46 8.90 -6.66
N ALA A 105 7.69 8.09 -5.64
CA ALA A 105 8.97 7.45 -5.42
C ALA A 105 8.99 6.07 -6.07
N GLY A 106 9.93 5.87 -7.00
CA GLY A 106 10.27 4.56 -7.53
C GLY A 106 11.43 3.94 -6.75
N PHE A 107 11.46 2.62 -6.62
CA PHE A 107 12.58 1.90 -6.00
C PHE A 107 13.12 0.86 -6.97
N ALA A 108 14.44 0.72 -7.03
CA ALA A 108 15.08 -0.33 -7.82
C ALA A 108 14.69 -1.73 -7.32
N ASN A 109 14.53 -1.88 -5.99
CA ASN A 109 14.06 -3.12 -5.39
C ASN A 109 12.96 -2.88 -4.35
N PRO A 110 11.68 -2.86 -4.74
CA PRO A 110 10.56 -2.70 -3.82
C PRO A 110 10.50 -3.77 -2.73
N ARG A 111 11.09 -4.96 -2.96
CA ARG A 111 11.13 -6.06 -2.00
C ARG A 111 12.06 -5.81 -0.81
N GLY A 112 12.99 -4.86 -0.94
CA GLY A 112 13.85 -4.41 0.15
C GLY A 112 13.17 -3.45 1.12
N LEU A 113 11.96 -2.96 0.81
CA LEU A 113 11.26 -2.02 1.67
C LEU A 113 10.77 -2.70 2.94
N LYS A 114 10.98 -2.05 4.09
CA LYS A 114 10.50 -2.54 5.38
C LYS A 114 9.11 -2.00 5.64
N ALA A 115 8.13 -2.87 5.85
CA ALA A 115 6.79 -2.45 6.28
C ALA A 115 6.82 -2.05 7.76
N LEU A 116 6.34 -0.84 8.06
CA LEU A 116 6.27 -0.31 9.43
C LEU A 116 4.90 -0.55 10.08
N GLY A 117 3.88 -0.86 9.28
CA GLY A 117 2.48 -1.06 9.70
C GLY A 117 1.53 -0.29 8.79
N GLU A 118 0.23 -0.60 8.81
CA GLU A 118 -0.83 0.15 8.09
C GLU A 118 -0.54 0.46 6.60
N ASN A 119 0.18 -0.42 5.91
CA ASN A 119 0.65 -0.25 4.52
C ASN A 119 1.72 0.83 4.31
N PHE A 120 2.31 1.39 5.37
CA PHE A 120 3.49 2.23 5.29
C PHE A 120 4.77 1.40 5.18
N LEU A 121 5.68 1.90 4.34
CA LEU A 121 6.94 1.32 3.96
C LEU A 121 8.05 2.33 4.24
N VAL A 122 9.23 1.85 4.62
CA VAL A 122 10.44 2.67 4.78
C VAL A 122 11.56 2.07 3.95
N GLU A 123 12.40 2.95 3.43
CA GLU A 123 13.59 2.57 2.69
C GLU A 123 14.58 1.81 3.57
N THR A 124 15.31 0.88 2.95
CA THR A 124 16.42 0.19 3.59
C THR A 124 17.60 0.15 2.62
N ALA A 125 18.78 -0.23 3.11
CA ALA A 125 19.93 -0.46 2.25
C ALA A 125 19.65 -1.49 1.13
N ALA A 126 18.69 -2.41 1.33
CA ALA A 126 18.32 -3.42 0.34
C ALA A 126 17.30 -2.95 -0.71
N SER A 127 16.56 -1.86 -0.45
CA SER A 127 15.61 -1.28 -1.43
C SER A 127 16.29 -0.41 -2.49
N GLY A 128 17.48 0.12 -2.16
CA GLY A 128 18.13 1.18 -2.91
C GLY A 128 17.52 2.55 -2.60
N ALA A 129 18.14 3.60 -3.15
CA ALA A 129 17.70 4.97 -2.98
C ALA A 129 16.37 5.23 -3.73
N PRO A 130 15.49 6.09 -3.19
CA PRO A 130 14.22 6.44 -3.81
C PRO A 130 14.47 7.34 -5.03
N ALA A 131 13.97 6.91 -6.19
CA ALA A 131 13.95 7.71 -7.40
C ALA A 131 12.66 8.53 -7.44
N ILE A 132 12.69 9.72 -6.85
CA ILE A 132 11.56 10.67 -6.83
C ILE A 132 11.42 11.31 -8.20
N GLY A 133 10.20 11.32 -8.73
CA GLY A 133 9.91 11.99 -9.99
C GLY A 133 8.42 12.23 -10.19
N VAL A 134 8.10 12.91 -11.28
CA VAL A 134 6.70 13.10 -11.68
C VAL A 134 6.10 11.76 -12.12
N PRO A 135 4.81 11.51 -11.81
CA PRO A 135 4.07 10.40 -12.39
C PRO A 135 4.14 10.39 -13.92
N PHE A 136 3.87 9.24 -14.54
CA PHE A 136 3.85 9.06 -16.01
C PHE A 136 5.20 9.20 -16.74
N THR A 137 6.26 9.65 -16.06
CA THR A 137 7.60 9.86 -16.64
C THR A 137 8.62 8.84 -16.11
N GLU A 138 9.59 8.44 -16.95
CA GLU A 138 10.61 7.40 -16.67
C GLU A 138 10.04 6.02 -16.26
N GLY A 139 8.90 5.63 -16.84
CA GLY A 139 8.28 4.32 -16.55
C GLY A 139 7.56 4.22 -15.22
N ARG A 140 7.38 5.35 -14.50
CA ARG A 140 6.53 5.44 -13.31
C ARG A 140 5.05 5.36 -13.70
N GLY A 141 4.26 4.83 -12.77
CA GLY A 141 2.82 4.73 -12.91
C GLY A 141 2.15 6.09 -13.10
N LYS A 142 0.97 6.08 -13.70
CA LYS A 142 0.09 7.25 -13.82
C LYS A 142 -0.82 7.33 -12.61
N LEU A 143 -1.25 8.53 -12.26
CA LEU A 143 -2.26 8.71 -11.21
C LEU A 143 -3.67 8.65 -11.80
N VAL A 144 -4.55 7.94 -11.10
CA VAL A 144 -5.97 7.82 -11.44
C VAL A 144 -6.78 8.34 -10.26
N GLN A 145 -7.41 9.49 -10.46
CA GLN A 145 -8.28 10.11 -9.47
C GLN A 145 -9.60 9.33 -9.34
N GLY A 146 -10.22 9.40 -8.15
CA GLY A 146 -11.49 8.76 -7.86
C GLY A 146 -11.36 7.25 -7.94
N SER A 147 -10.21 6.72 -7.52
CA SER A 147 -9.94 5.29 -7.58
C SER A 147 -9.00 4.88 -6.48
N LEU A 148 -9.16 3.64 -6.01
CA LEU A 148 -8.29 2.99 -5.05
C LEU A 148 -7.78 1.66 -5.61
N GLU A 149 -6.55 1.30 -5.28
CA GLU A 149 -6.00 -0.01 -5.61
C GLU A 149 -6.59 -1.06 -4.67
N SER A 150 -7.27 -2.07 -5.22
CA SER A 150 -7.77 -3.20 -4.43
C SER A 150 -6.62 -4.08 -3.96
N SER A 151 -6.88 -4.88 -2.94
CA SER A 151 -5.95 -5.93 -2.55
C SER A 151 -5.81 -6.94 -3.69
N ASN A 152 -4.57 -7.25 -4.06
CA ASN A 152 -4.24 -8.29 -5.03
C ASN A 152 -4.43 -9.72 -4.47
N VAL A 153 -4.99 -9.86 -3.28
CA VAL A 153 -5.18 -11.13 -2.58
C VAL A 153 -6.53 -11.72 -3.00
N ASN A 154 -6.46 -12.86 -3.70
CA ASN A 154 -7.65 -13.64 -4.03
C ASN A 154 -8.10 -14.45 -2.81
N VAL A 155 -9.15 -13.99 -2.12
CA VAL A 155 -9.73 -14.65 -0.94
C VAL A 155 -10.06 -16.13 -1.15
N VAL A 156 -10.48 -16.54 -2.35
CA VAL A 156 -10.81 -17.94 -2.63
C VAL A 156 -9.54 -18.80 -2.64
N GLN A 157 -8.46 -18.33 -3.27
CA GLN A 157 -7.17 -19.04 -3.27
C GLN A 157 -6.59 -19.12 -1.85
N GLN A 158 -6.69 -18.03 -1.09
CA GLN A 158 -6.21 -18.01 0.30
C GLN A 158 -6.97 -18.98 1.21
N LEU A 159 -8.28 -19.16 1.01
CA LEU A 159 -9.05 -20.15 1.77
C LEU A 159 -8.67 -21.59 1.41
N VAL A 160 -8.38 -21.88 0.14
CA VAL A 160 -7.89 -23.20 -0.29
C VAL A 160 -6.52 -23.49 0.32
N GLU A 161 -5.59 -22.54 0.28
CA GLU A 161 -4.25 -22.67 0.88
C GLU A 161 -4.34 -22.82 2.42
N MET A 162 -5.30 -22.15 3.07
CA MET A 162 -5.60 -22.38 4.48
C MET A 162 -6.13 -23.80 4.74
N ILE A 163 -7.05 -24.30 3.91
CA ILE A 163 -7.60 -25.66 4.05
C ILE A 163 -6.52 -26.72 3.82
N GLU A 164 -5.62 -26.51 2.86
CA GLU A 164 -4.48 -27.40 2.61
C GLU A 164 -3.49 -27.40 3.78
N THR A 165 -3.14 -26.23 4.32
CA THR A 165 -2.27 -26.12 5.50
C THR A 165 -2.92 -26.71 6.75
N GLN A 166 -4.22 -26.52 6.94
CA GLN A 166 -5.00 -27.16 8.02
C GLN A 166 -5.01 -28.68 7.86
N ARG A 167 -5.28 -29.22 6.66
CA ARG A 167 -5.24 -30.67 6.39
C ARG A 167 -3.84 -31.24 6.58
N ALA A 168 -2.80 -30.54 6.14
CA ALA A 168 -1.42 -30.96 6.35
C ALA A 168 -1.06 -31.01 7.85
N TYR A 169 -1.50 -30.02 8.63
CA TYR A 169 -1.36 -30.02 10.09
C TYR A 169 -2.16 -31.15 10.74
N GLU A 170 -3.41 -31.39 10.33
CA GLU A 170 -4.22 -32.49 10.84
C GLU A 170 -3.58 -33.86 10.56
N VAL A 171 -3.12 -34.09 9.32
CA VAL A 171 -2.45 -35.34 8.93
C VAL A 171 -1.13 -35.49 9.69
N SER A 172 -0.35 -34.42 9.85
CA SER A 172 0.88 -34.44 10.64
C SER A 172 0.59 -34.75 12.11
N SER A 173 -0.45 -34.13 12.70
CA SER A 173 -0.84 -34.37 14.09
C SER A 173 -1.31 -35.82 14.30
N LYS A 174 -2.13 -36.37 13.39
CA LYS A 174 -2.58 -37.78 13.44
C LYS A 174 -1.41 -38.75 13.31
N SER A 175 -0.41 -38.40 12.50
CA SER A 175 0.80 -39.23 12.35
C SER A 175 1.65 -39.22 13.63
N ILE A 176 1.75 -38.08 14.31
CA ILE A 176 2.41 -37.96 15.62
C ILE A 176 1.65 -38.77 16.68
N THR A 177 0.33 -38.62 16.77
CA THR A 177 -0.48 -39.38 17.73
C THR A 177 -0.40 -40.89 17.49
N ALA A 178 -0.40 -41.35 16.23
CA ALA A 178 -0.24 -42.77 15.90
C ALA A 178 1.14 -43.31 16.30
N ALA A 179 2.20 -42.49 16.16
CA ALA A 179 3.53 -42.84 16.64
C ALA A 179 3.58 -42.90 18.17
N ASP A 180 2.94 -41.95 18.87
CA ASP A 180 2.83 -41.92 20.33
C ASP A 180 2.03 -43.11 20.88
N GLU A 181 0.95 -43.51 20.21
CA GLU A 181 0.15 -44.69 20.58
C GLU A 181 0.96 -45.98 20.41
N MET A 182 1.73 -46.11 19.32
CA MET A 182 2.65 -47.25 19.14
C MET A 182 3.75 -47.26 20.21
N MET A 183 4.35 -46.11 20.53
CA MET A 183 5.33 -45.96 21.60
C MET A 183 4.76 -46.40 22.96
N LYS A 184 3.53 -45.98 23.28
CA LYS A 184 2.84 -46.36 24.51
C LYS A 184 2.50 -47.84 24.56
N TYR A 185 2.09 -48.44 23.45
CA TYR A 185 1.81 -49.88 23.36
C TYR A 185 3.08 -50.71 23.59
N ILE A 186 4.19 -50.33 22.97
CA ILE A 186 5.49 -50.98 23.17
C ILE A 186 5.95 -50.85 24.62
N SER A 187 5.82 -49.67 25.23
CA SER A 187 6.23 -49.44 26.63
C SER A 187 5.39 -50.19 27.68
N ASN A 188 4.14 -50.54 27.37
CA ASN A 188 3.23 -51.20 28.32
C ASN A 188 3.19 -52.73 28.18
N ASN A 189 3.59 -53.27 27.02
CA ASN A 189 3.55 -54.71 26.72
C ASN A 189 4.94 -55.36 26.61
N LEU A 190 6.00 -54.63 26.98
CA LEU A 190 7.34 -55.12 27.29
C LEU A 190 7.63 -54.89 28.77
#